data_AF-A0A832A8U3-F1
#
_entry.id   AF-A0A832A8U3-F1
#
_cell.length_a   1.000
_cell.length_b   1.000
_cell.length_c   1.000
_cell.angle_alpha   90.00
_cell.angle_beta   90.00
_cell.angle_gamma   90.00
#
_symmetry.space_group_name_H-M   'P 1'
#
loop_
_entity.id
_entity.type
_entity.pdbx_description
1 polymer ?
#
loop_
_entity_poly.entity_id
_entity_poly.type
_entity_poly.pdbx_seq_one_letter_code
_entity_poly.pdbx_strand_id
1 'polypeptide(L)'
;MGKGLQTEHHLGSGRNNCVPLEVLEGPTGRRRWPDDVKARIVAESLVPGVRVCDVARRHGLSPNHLSEWRRRARQGKLALPDDPGPAFVPVAVFDDEPPPLPAGDGLHGVEIVTAEGVTIRLSPDTPAERVARIARALAVAS
;
A
#
# COMPACT_ATOMS: atom_id res chain seq x y z
N MET A 1 33.42 19.70 46.68
CA MET A 1 33.02 18.93 45.49
C MET A 1 31.78 18.13 45.88
N GLY A 2 30.56 18.63 45.70
CA GLY A 2 29.80 18.68 44.43
C GLY A 2 29.18 17.30 44.17
N LYS A 3 27.88 17.07 43.98
CA LYS A 3 26.62 17.84 43.83
C LYS A 3 25.53 16.85 44.31
N GLY A 4 24.41 17.22 44.93
CA GLY A 4 23.45 18.24 44.51
C GLY A 4 22.14 17.54 44.14
N LEU A 5 21.24 17.49 45.12
CA LEU A 5 19.78 17.37 45.11
C LEU A 5 19.05 16.68 43.94
N GLN A 6 18.25 15.69 44.35
CA GLN A 6 16.85 15.48 44.01
C GLN A 6 16.23 16.49 43.02
N THR A 7 15.66 15.98 41.93
CA THR A 7 14.45 16.58 41.37
C THR A 7 13.56 15.47 40.86
N GLU A 8 12.54 15.18 41.68
CA GLU A 8 11.34 14.51 41.27
C GLU A 8 10.66 15.31 40.15
N HIS A 9 10.29 14.65 39.07
CA HIS A 9 9.21 15.10 38.21
C HIS A 9 8.19 13.97 38.11
N HIS A 10 7.20 14.05 38.99
CA HIS A 10 6.04 13.17 39.01
C HIS A 10 4.96 13.69 38.04
N LEU A 11 4.37 12.74 37.31
CA LEU A 11 3.04 12.71 36.67
C LEU A 11 2.70 13.67 35.51
N GLY A 12 2.66 13.08 34.31
CA GLY A 12 1.76 13.46 33.23
C GLY A 12 1.08 12.20 32.67
N SER A 13 -0.20 12.06 33.00
CA SER A 13 -1.10 10.95 32.66
C SER A 13 -1.12 10.57 31.17
N GLY A 14 -1.21 9.26 30.90
CA GLY A 14 -1.52 8.71 29.60
C GLY A 14 -1.47 7.19 29.63
N ARG A 15 -2.49 6.55 30.20
CA ARG A 15 -2.69 5.10 30.15
C ARG A 15 -2.91 4.65 28.70
N ASN A 16 -1.84 4.43 27.97
CA ASN A 16 -1.89 3.73 26.70
C ASN A 16 -1.13 2.43 26.88
N ASN A 17 -1.86 1.33 26.76
CA ASN A 17 -1.40 -0.05 26.90
C ASN A 17 -0.34 -0.35 25.82
N CYS A 18 0.90 0.06 26.08
CA CYS A 18 2.07 -0.35 25.31
C CYS A 18 2.47 -1.73 25.79
N VAL A 19 1.88 -2.77 25.20
CA VAL A 19 2.40 -4.12 25.40
C VAL A 19 3.89 -4.14 25.02
N PRO A 20 4.76 -4.76 25.84
CA PRO A 20 6.16 -4.94 25.50
C PRO A 20 6.24 -5.68 24.16
N LEU A 21 6.69 -4.98 23.14
CA LEU A 21 6.96 -5.56 21.85
C LEU A 21 8.34 -6.20 21.98
N GLU A 22 8.40 -7.53 22.02
CA GLU A 22 9.68 -8.26 22.08
C GLU A 22 10.49 -7.98 20.83
N VAL A 23 11.33 -6.97 20.93
CA VAL A 23 12.33 -6.64 19.94
C VAL A 23 13.48 -7.60 20.17
N LEU A 24 13.73 -8.46 19.20
CA LEU A 24 14.93 -9.29 19.23
C LEU A 24 16.14 -8.37 19.00
N GLU A 25 16.82 -8.00 20.08
CA GLU A 25 18.13 -7.36 20.01
C GLU A 25 19.11 -8.38 19.41
N GLY A 26 19.48 -8.17 18.15
CA GLY A 26 20.47 -9.03 17.50
C GLY A 26 21.85 -8.84 18.15
N PRO A 27 22.78 -9.80 17.99
CA PRO A 27 24.12 -9.78 18.59
C PRO A 27 25.01 -8.58 18.17
N THR A 28 24.53 -7.73 17.27
CA THR A 28 25.20 -6.51 16.79
C THR A 28 24.54 -5.21 17.27
N GLY A 29 23.55 -5.28 18.18
CA GLY A 29 22.77 -4.12 18.64
C GLY A 29 21.81 -3.55 17.60
N ARG A 30 21.73 -4.15 16.40
CA ARG A 30 20.74 -3.79 15.39
C ARG A 30 19.40 -4.41 15.75
N ARG A 31 18.46 -3.53 16.07
CA ARG A 31 17.04 -3.84 16.27
C ARG A 31 16.50 -4.63 15.08
N ARG A 32 16.22 -5.92 15.29
CA ARG A 32 15.52 -6.74 14.29
C ARG A 32 14.02 -6.59 14.52
N TRP A 33 13.30 -6.34 13.43
CA TRP A 33 11.86 -6.18 13.43
C TRP A 33 11.22 -7.47 12.91
N PRO A 34 10.58 -8.29 13.78
CA PRO A 34 9.76 -9.40 13.35
C PRO A 34 8.67 -8.94 12.37
N ASP A 35 8.20 -9.82 11.49
CA ASP A 35 7.28 -9.43 10.43
C ASP A 35 5.89 -9.05 10.95
N ASP A 36 5.41 -9.71 12.00
CA ASP A 36 4.19 -9.36 12.74
C ASP A 36 4.27 -7.95 13.35
N VAL A 37 5.42 -7.62 13.93
CA VAL A 37 5.69 -6.30 14.49
C VAL A 37 5.72 -5.25 13.39
N LYS A 38 6.45 -5.52 12.32
CA LYS A 38 6.55 -4.65 11.14
C LYS A 38 5.18 -4.35 10.57
N ALA A 39 4.36 -5.39 10.46
CA ALA A 39 3.00 -5.32 9.96
C ALA A 39 2.11 -4.46 10.88
N ARG A 40 2.17 -4.64 12.19
CA ARG A 40 1.42 -3.81 13.15
C ARG A 40 1.75 -2.32 13.02
N ILE A 41 3.04 -1.98 12.89
CA ILE A 41 3.49 -0.59 12.75
C ILE A 41 3.03 0.00 11.42
N VAL A 42 3.06 -0.79 10.35
CA VAL A 42 2.52 -0.36 9.05
C VAL A 42 1.02 -0.12 9.14
N ALA A 43 0.26 -1.00 9.78
CA ALA A 43 -1.20 -0.89 9.91
C ALA A 43 -1.58 0.41 10.64
N GLU A 44 -0.91 0.70 11.76
CA GLU A 44 -1.07 1.94 12.52
C GLU A 44 -0.83 3.19 11.65
N SER A 45 0.15 3.14 10.73
CA SER A 45 0.47 4.24 9.83
C SER A 45 -0.50 4.43 8.66
N LEU A 46 -1.32 3.41 8.35
CA LEU A 46 -2.30 3.44 7.27
C LEU A 46 -3.65 4.04 7.70
N VAL A 47 -3.88 4.22 9.00
CA VAL A 47 -5.08 4.88 9.53
C VAL A 47 -5.19 6.31 8.97
N PRO A 48 -6.34 6.69 8.38
CA PRO A 48 -6.55 8.05 7.88
C PRO A 48 -6.28 9.11 8.96
N GLY A 49 -5.58 10.19 8.59
CA GLY A 49 -5.23 11.28 9.51
C GLY A 49 -3.98 11.03 10.37
N VAL A 50 -3.40 9.82 10.37
CA VAL A 50 -2.15 9.54 11.09
C VAL A 50 -0.91 9.96 10.29
N ARG A 51 0.00 10.69 10.95
CA ARG A 51 1.28 11.10 10.35
C ARG A 51 2.34 10.02 10.52
N VAL A 52 3.01 9.65 9.42
CA VAL A 52 4.10 8.67 9.39
C VAL A 52 5.21 9.00 10.39
N CYS A 53 5.61 10.27 10.48
CA CYS A 53 6.68 10.70 11.36
C CYS A 53 6.38 10.46 12.84
N ASP A 54 5.11 10.54 13.25
CA ASP A 54 4.73 10.31 14.64
C ASP A 54 4.73 8.84 15.01
N VAL A 55 4.24 7.98 14.10
CA VAL A 55 4.31 6.53 14.24
C VAL A 55 5.76 6.07 14.27
N ALA A 56 6.58 6.56 13.34
CA ALA A 56 8.00 6.24 13.29
C ALA A 56 8.73 6.63 14.60
N ARG A 57 8.46 7.84 15.13
CA ARG A 57 9.04 8.31 16.39
C ARG A 57 8.63 7.44 17.59
N ARG A 58 7.34 7.09 17.69
CA ARG A 58 6.81 6.23 18.77
C ARG A 58 7.48 4.85 18.79
N HIS A 59 7.83 4.36 17.61
CA HIS A 59 8.48 3.06 17.43
C HIS A 59 10.00 3.16 17.30
N GLY A 60 10.64 4.32 17.50
CA GLY A 60 12.10 4.46 17.34
C GLY A 60 12.60 4.03 15.95
N LEU A 61 11.78 4.22 14.92
CA LEU A 61 12.02 3.85 13.53
C LEU A 61 12.28 5.12 12.70
N SER A 62 13.11 5.02 11.66
CA SER A 62 13.23 6.10 10.67
C SER A 62 11.94 6.23 9.85
N PRO A 63 11.39 7.44 9.64
CA PRO A 63 10.24 7.64 8.76
C PRO A 63 10.44 7.06 7.36
N ASN A 64 11.68 7.09 6.84
CA ASN A 64 12.01 6.52 5.53
C ASN A 64 11.81 4.99 5.49
N HIS A 65 12.21 4.28 6.55
CA HIS A 65 11.96 2.83 6.65
C HIS A 65 10.47 2.52 6.71
N LEU A 66 9.69 3.33 7.44
CA LEU A 66 8.25 3.13 7.51
C LEU A 66 7.56 3.36 6.16
N SER A 67 8.00 4.38 5.41
CA SER A 67 7.52 4.63 4.05
C SER A 67 7.79 3.47 3.11
N GLU A 68 8.99 2.89 3.17
CA GLU A 68 9.35 1.70 2.39
C GLU A 68 8.49 0.48 2.76
N TRP A 69 8.21 0.27 4.05
CA TRP A 69 7.35 -0.82 4.49
C TRP A 69 5.89 -0.62 4.07
N ARG A 70 5.37 0.61 4.11
CA ARG A 70 4.04 0.95 3.56
C ARG A 70 3.96 0.66 2.07
N ARG A 71 5.01 1.00 1.30
CA ARG A 71 5.09 0.69 -0.13
C ARG A 71 5.07 -0.81 -0.37
N ARG A 72 5.81 -1.59 0.42
CA ARG A 72 5.81 -3.06 0.32
C ARG A 72 4.48 -3.70 0.69
N ALA A 73 3.79 -3.19 1.72
CA ALA A 73 2.46 -3.67 2.10
C ALA A 73 1.45 -3.46 0.97
N ARG A 74 1.43 -2.27 0.35
CA ARG A 74 0.58 -2.00 -0.83
C ARG A 74 0.88 -2.88 -2.05
N GLN A 75 2.10 -3.41 -2.14
CA GLN A 75 2.51 -4.36 -3.18
C GLN A 75 2.27 -5.83 -2.80
N GLY A 76 1.63 -6.10 -1.65
CA GLY A 76 1.41 -7.46 -1.15
C GLY A 76 2.67 -8.18 -0.64
N LYS A 77 3.80 -7.45 -0.48
CA LYS A 77 5.11 -8.01 -0.06
C LYS A 77 5.35 -7.94 1.45
N LEU A 78 4.33 -7.57 2.21
CA LEU A 78 4.29 -7.55 3.66
C LEU A 78 2.84 -7.81 4.09
N ALA A 79 2.59 -8.96 4.71
CA ALA A 79 1.26 -9.32 5.20
C ALA A 79 0.90 -8.41 6.38
N LEU A 80 -0.28 -7.78 6.32
CA LEU A 80 -0.80 -6.96 7.40
C LEU A 80 -1.80 -7.76 8.24
N PRO A 81 -1.80 -7.65 9.58
CA PRO A 81 -2.95 -8.08 10.36
C PRO A 81 -4.17 -7.28 9.89
N ASP A 82 -5.24 -8.00 9.55
CA ASP A 82 -6.51 -7.46 9.06
C ASP A 82 -6.50 -6.73 7.70
N ASP A 83 -5.54 -7.03 6.81
CA ASP A 83 -5.69 -6.67 5.38
C ASP A 83 -6.50 -7.78 4.68
N PRO A 84 -7.79 -7.55 4.35
CA PRO A 84 -8.63 -8.56 3.70
C PRO A 84 -8.18 -8.88 2.25
N GLY A 85 -7.02 -8.37 1.81
CA GLY A 85 -6.65 -8.34 0.40
C GLY A 85 -7.60 -7.44 -0.38
N PRO A 86 -7.57 -7.48 -1.72
CA PRO A 86 -8.57 -6.78 -2.52
C PRO A 86 -9.96 -7.34 -2.19
N ALA A 87 -10.72 -6.58 -1.41
CA ALA A 87 -12.10 -6.88 -1.06
C ALA A 87 -13.02 -6.36 -2.17
N PHE A 88 -13.86 -7.25 -2.71
CA PHE A 88 -14.95 -6.85 -3.59
C PHE A 88 -16.05 -6.20 -2.75
N VAL A 89 -16.29 -4.90 -2.96
CA VAL A 89 -17.42 -4.20 -2.36
C VAL A 89 -18.64 -4.44 -3.25
N PRO A 90 -19.76 -4.98 -2.72
CA PRO A 90 -20.98 -5.13 -3.50
C PRO A 90 -21.48 -3.74 -3.92
N VAL A 91 -21.54 -3.50 -5.23
CA VAL A 91 -22.17 -2.31 -5.80
C VAL A 91 -23.69 -2.53 -5.73
N ALA A 92 -24.36 -1.70 -4.93
CA ALA A 92 -25.82 -1.64 -4.96
C ALA A 92 -26.25 -0.96 -6.26
N VAL A 93 -26.93 -1.70 -7.14
CA VAL A 93 -27.63 -1.13 -8.29
C VAL A 93 -28.95 -0.61 -7.76
N PHE A 94 -29.06 0.71 -7.66
CA PHE A 94 -30.33 1.37 -7.44
C PHE A 94 -30.96 1.60 -8.83
N ASP A 95 -32.27 1.36 -8.97
CA ASP A 95 -33.08 1.83 -10.11
C ASP A 95 -33.24 3.36 -10.04
N ASP A 96 -32.11 4.07 -9.96
CA ASP A 96 -32.07 5.49 -10.32
C ASP A 96 -31.90 5.50 -11.83
N GLU A 97 -32.90 6.03 -12.53
CA GLU A 97 -32.79 6.28 -13.97
C GLU A 97 -31.48 7.04 -14.19
N PRO A 98 -30.47 6.43 -14.85
CA PRO A 98 -29.16 7.00 -14.92
C PRO A 98 -29.30 8.38 -15.58
N PRO A 99 -28.70 9.45 -15.02
CA PRO A 99 -28.60 10.70 -15.76
C PRO A 99 -28.03 10.36 -17.13
N PRO A 100 -28.59 10.89 -18.24
CA PRO A 100 -28.23 10.47 -19.58
C PRO A 100 -26.72 10.48 -19.66
N LEU A 101 -26.14 9.28 -19.66
CA LEU A 101 -24.73 9.11 -19.84
C LEU A 101 -24.45 9.84 -21.16
N PRO A 102 -23.43 10.72 -21.26
CA PRO A 102 -22.95 11.06 -22.57
C PRO A 102 -22.74 9.71 -23.24
N ALA A 103 -23.34 9.50 -24.42
CA ALA A 103 -23.17 8.29 -25.19
C ALA A 103 -21.67 8.12 -25.39
N GLY A 104 -21.02 7.45 -24.45
CA GLY A 104 -19.68 6.95 -24.60
C GLY A 104 -19.89 5.92 -25.66
N ASP A 105 -19.44 6.23 -26.87
CA ASP A 105 -19.42 5.30 -27.97
C ASP A 105 -19.04 3.94 -27.40
N GLY A 106 -20.01 3.02 -27.35
CA GLY A 106 -19.88 1.65 -26.84
C GLY A 106 -18.95 0.80 -27.72
N LEU A 107 -18.05 1.46 -28.43
CA LEU A 107 -16.97 0.92 -29.19
C LEU A 107 -15.87 0.55 -28.20
N HIS A 108 -16.12 -0.51 -27.43
CA HIS A 108 -15.09 -1.22 -26.69
C HIS A 108 -14.04 -1.69 -27.70
N GLY A 109 -13.01 -0.87 -27.89
CA GLY A 109 -11.93 -1.13 -28.83
C GLY A 109 -11.15 -2.39 -28.45
N VAL A 110 -10.56 -3.04 -29.44
CA VAL A 110 -9.64 -4.15 -29.18
C VAL A 110 -8.37 -3.59 -28.53
N GLU A 111 -8.06 -4.03 -27.31
CA GLU A 111 -6.86 -3.63 -26.58
C GLU A 111 -5.82 -4.76 -26.62
N ILE A 112 -4.62 -4.45 -27.11
CA ILE A 112 -3.47 -5.37 -27.11
C ILE A 112 -2.48 -4.85 -26.07
N VAL A 113 -2.14 -5.69 -25.09
CA VAL A 113 -1.17 -5.39 -24.03
C VAL A 113 0.08 -6.25 -24.23
N THR A 114 1.25 -5.61 -24.35
CA THR A 114 2.53 -6.32 -24.50
C THR A 114 3.21 -6.57 -23.15
N ALA A 115 4.15 -7.52 -23.09
CA ALA A 115 4.95 -7.79 -21.89
C ALA A 115 5.82 -6.59 -21.43
N GLU A 116 6.13 -5.68 -22.36
CA GLU A 116 6.85 -4.43 -22.12
C GLU A 116 5.95 -3.32 -21.54
N GLY A 117 4.65 -3.59 -21.35
CA GLY A 117 3.68 -2.63 -20.81
C GLY A 117 3.14 -1.64 -21.84
N VAL A 118 3.39 -1.86 -23.13
CA VAL A 118 2.78 -1.03 -24.20
C VAL A 118 1.34 -1.48 -24.42
N THR A 119 0.42 -0.52 -24.42
CA THR A 119 -1.01 -0.74 -24.65
C THR A 119 -1.43 -0.12 -25.96
N ILE A 120 -1.94 -0.94 -26.89
CA ILE A 120 -2.42 -0.51 -28.20
C ILE A 120 -3.94 -0.64 -28.22
N ARG A 121 -4.63 0.47 -28.51
CA ARG A 121 -6.09 0.51 -28.66
C ARG A 121 -6.45 0.59 -30.12
N LEU A 122 -7.31 -0.32 -30.56
CA LEU A 122 -7.79 -0.43 -31.92
C LEU A 122 -9.29 -0.17 -31.93
N SER A 123 -9.81 0.45 -32.99
CA SER A 123 -11.26 0.56 -33.20
C SER A 123 -11.90 -0.84 -33.19
N PRO A 124 -13.12 -1.02 -32.67
CA PRO A 124 -13.82 -2.31 -32.75
C PRO A 124 -14.07 -2.76 -34.20
N ASP A 125 -14.11 -1.83 -35.16
CA ASP A 125 -14.24 -2.14 -36.58
C ASP A 125 -12.93 -2.63 -37.23
N THR A 126 -11.87 -2.79 -36.43
CA THR A 126 -10.57 -3.25 -36.93
C THR A 126 -10.67 -4.72 -37.37
N PRO A 127 -10.37 -5.05 -38.64
CA PRO A 127 -10.44 -6.42 -39.12
C PRO A 127 -9.48 -7.34 -38.38
N ALA A 128 -9.93 -8.56 -38.06
CA ALA A 128 -9.13 -9.56 -37.33
C ALA A 128 -7.76 -9.84 -37.97
N GLU A 129 -7.66 -9.79 -39.30
CA GLU A 129 -6.39 -9.97 -40.01
C GLU A 129 -5.37 -8.86 -39.68
N ARG A 130 -5.84 -7.62 -39.51
CA ARG A 130 -4.99 -6.49 -39.12
C ARG A 130 -4.54 -6.61 -37.67
N VAL A 131 -5.43 -7.03 -36.77
CA VAL A 131 -5.11 -7.35 -35.37
C VAL A 131 -4.03 -8.44 -35.31
N ALA A 132 -4.19 -9.52 -36.07
CA ALA A 132 -3.24 -10.63 -36.14
C ALA A 132 -1.87 -10.20 -36.69
N ARG A 133 -1.84 -9.32 -37.71
CA ARG A 133 -0.58 -8.75 -38.23
C ARG A 133 0.15 -7.92 -37.18
N ILE A 134 -0.58 -7.09 -36.43
CA ILE A 134 0.00 -6.28 -35.34
C ILE A 134 0.55 -7.20 -34.25
N ALA A 135 -0.24 -8.19 -33.79
CA ALA A 135 0.20 -9.15 -32.78
C ALA A 135 1.46 -9.93 -33.21
N ARG A 136 1.53 -10.37 -34.47
CA ARG A 136 2.72 -11.05 -35.02
C ARG A 136 3.93 -10.12 -35.10
N ALA A 137 3.75 -8.87 -35.54
CA ALA A 137 4.85 -7.91 -35.61
C ALA A 137 5.44 -7.63 -34.22
N LEU A 138 4.57 -7.49 -33.21
CA LEU A 138 4.99 -7.31 -31.81
C LEU A 138 5.75 -8.54 -31.28
N ALA A 139 5.29 -9.74 -31.62
CA ALA A 139 5.96 -10.98 -31.18
C ALA A 139 7.37 -11.18 -31.78
N VAL A 140 7.67 -10.58 -32.93
CA VAL A 140 8.99 -10.67 -33.59
C VAL A 140 9.93 -9.56 -33.14
N ALA A 141 9.40 -8.47 -32.58
CA ALA A 141 10.18 -7.32 -32.11
C ALA A 141 10.62 -7.44 -30.63
N SER A 142 10.18 -8.48 -29.92
CA SER A 142 10.53 -8.79 -28.52
C SER A 142 11.73 -9.71 -28.39
#